data_AF-A0A968QUY6-F1
#
_entry.id   AF-A0A968QUY6-F1
#
_cell.length_a   1.000
_cell.length_b   1.000
_cell.length_c   1.000
_cell.angle_alpha   90.00
_cell.angle_beta   90.00
_cell.angle_gamma   90.00
#
_symmetry.space_group_name_H-M   'P 1'
#
loop_
_entity.id
_entity.type
_entity.pdbx_description
1 polymer ?
#
loop_
_entity_poly.entity_id
_entity_poly.type
_entity_poly.pdbx_seq_one_letter_code
_entity_poly.pdbx_strand_id
1 'polypeptide(L)' 'MHLLSRLPKIFEVNPSNAIIKNLNENYQKEERKNEVRDTILTLFDVACIIEDEPIKDSKDFSRRIQTLMKN' A
#
# COMPACT_ATOMS: atom_id res chain seq x y z
N MET A 1 -12.31 -26.72 8.13
CA MET A 1 -12.15 -25.54 9.03
C MET A 1 -12.25 -24.27 8.19
N HIS A 2 -13.38 -23.55 8.24
CA HIS A 2 -13.59 -22.28 7.52
C HIS A 2 -13.92 -21.10 8.45
N LEU A 3 -13.62 -21.22 9.75
CA LEU A 3 -14.06 -20.25 10.77
C LEU A 3 -13.03 -19.16 11.14
N LEU A 4 -11.85 -19.14 10.52
CA LEU A 4 -10.89 -18.03 10.69
C LEU A 4 -11.08 -16.91 9.66
N SER A 5 -12.07 -17.01 8.77
CA SER A 5 -12.32 -15.96 7.79
C SER A 5 -12.95 -14.73 8.46
N ARG A 6 -12.05 -13.81 8.83
CA ARG A 6 -12.20 -12.36 8.98
C ARG A 6 -12.40 -11.84 10.40
N LEU A 7 -11.39 -12.02 11.25
CA LEU A 7 -11.06 -10.93 12.16
C LEU A 7 -10.58 -9.71 11.34
N PRO A 8 -10.91 -8.47 11.73
CA PRO A 8 -10.35 -7.29 11.10
C PRO A 8 -8.82 -7.34 11.22
N LYS A 9 -8.13 -7.16 10.09
CA LYS A 9 -6.66 -7.13 10.07
C LYS A 9 -6.20 -5.74 10.50
N ILE A 10 -5.20 -5.71 11.37
CA ILE A 10 -4.53 -4.47 11.77
C ILE A 10 -3.36 -4.26 10.82
N PHE A 11 -3.28 -3.07 10.22
CA PHE A 11 -2.15 -2.68 9.38
C PHE A 11 -1.24 -1.76 10.19
N GLU A 12 -0.11 -2.29 10.63
CA GLU A 12 0.87 -1.54 11.42
C GLU A 12 1.80 -0.74 10.50
N VAL A 13 2.10 0.51 10.89
CA VAL A 13 3.03 1.37 10.16
C VAL A 13 4.12 1.89 11.10
N ASN A 14 5.36 1.97 10.61
CA ASN A 14 6.44 2.60 11.35
C ASN A 14 6.44 4.12 11.09
N PRO A 15 6.10 4.97 12.07
CA PRO A 15 6.04 6.42 11.88
C PRO A 15 7.42 7.07 11.68
N SER A 16 8.51 6.37 12.05
CA SER A 16 9.87 6.89 11.84
C SER A 16 10.37 6.67 10.40
N ASN A 17 9.71 5.80 9.62
CA ASN A 17 10.05 5.49 8.25
C ASN A 17 9.89 6.71 7.32
N ALA A 18 10.91 6.97 6.49
CA ALA A 18 10.94 8.13 5.60
C ALA A 18 9.79 8.16 4.59
N ILE A 19 9.37 7.00 4.09
CA ILE A 19 8.23 6.88 3.16
C ILE A 19 6.94 7.28 3.86
N ILE A 20 6.69 6.77 5.07
CA ILE A 20 5.49 7.09 5.85
C ILE A 20 5.41 8.59 6.16
N LYS A 21 6.53 9.22 6.54
CA LYS A 21 6.60 10.68 6.74
C LYS A 21 6.27 11.46 5.47
N ASN A 22 6.89 11.08 4.35
CA ASN A 22 6.65 11.71 3.05
C ASN A 22 5.19 11.58 2.60
N LEU A 23 4.57 10.42 2.81
CA LEU A 23 3.15 10.21 2.52
C LEU A 23 2.28 11.16 3.34
N ASN A 24 2.54 11.30 4.64
CA ASN A 24 1.76 12.19 5.51
C ASN A 24 1.87 13.66 5.08
N GLU A 25 3.06 14.11 4.68
CA GLU A 25 3.29 15.48 4.19
C GLU A 25 2.61 15.77 2.85
N ASN A 26 2.61 14.79 1.93
CA ASN A 26 2.06 14.98 0.59
C ASN A 26 0.56 14.67 0.49
N TYR A 27 0.01 13.84 1.38
CA TYR A 27 -1.43 13.52 1.38
C TYR A 27 -2.32 14.73 1.65
N GLN A 28 -1.80 15.74 2.36
CA GLN A 28 -2.50 16.99 2.63
C GLN A 28 -2.63 17.90 1.40
N LYS A 29 -1.97 17.58 0.29
CA LYS A 29 -1.95 18.37 -0.94
C LYS A 29 -2.85 17.73 -1.99
N GLU A 30 -3.94 18.40 -2.36
CA GLU A 30 -4.94 17.88 -3.30
C GLU A 30 -4.32 17.45 -4.63
N GLU A 31 -3.39 18.23 -5.17
CA GLU A 31 -2.74 17.97 -6.44
C GLU A 31 -1.89 16.70 -6.45
N ARG A 32 -1.49 16.20 -5.28
CA ARG A 32 -0.66 14.98 -5.12
C ARG A 32 -1.44 13.77 -4.64
N LYS A 33 -2.74 13.91 -4.33
CA LYS A 33 -3.52 12.82 -3.73
C LYS A 33 -3.52 11.53 -4.54
N ASN A 34 -3.58 11.63 -5.87
CA ASN A 34 -3.61 10.45 -6.74
C ASN A 34 -2.27 9.70 -6.71
N GLU A 35 -1.15 10.41 -6.79
CA GLU A 35 0.19 9.82 -6.72
C GLU A 35 0.47 9.20 -5.34
N VAL A 36 0.09 9.91 -4.28
CA VAL A 36 0.20 9.45 -2.90
C VAL A 36 -0.67 8.21 -2.67
N ARG A 37 -1.88 8.18 -3.24
CA ARG A 37 -2.78 7.02 -3.17
C ARG A 37 -2.19 5.79 -3.83
N ASP A 38 -1.63 5.92 -5.04
CA ASP A 38 -0.98 4.79 -5.71
C ASP A 38 0.21 4.26 -4.90
N THR A 39 0.98 5.15 -4.28
CA THR A 39 2.09 4.75 -3.39
C THR A 39 1.58 3.98 -2.16
N ILE A 40 0.52 4.48 -1.50
CA ILE A 40 -0.10 3.80 -0.33
C ILE A 40 -0.59 2.40 -0.69
N LEU A 41 -1.31 2.26 -1.81
CA LEU A 41 -1.83 0.97 -2.25
C LEU A 41 -0.69 -0.01 -2.59
N THR A 42 0.36 0.49 -3.23
CA THR A 42 1.55 -0.33 -3.53
C THR A 42 2.23 -0.84 -2.25
N LEU A 43 2.42 0.03 -1.24
CA LEU A 43 3.00 -0.39 0.04
C LEU A 43 2.12 -1.41 0.78
N PHE A 44 0.80 -1.26 0.69
CA PHE A 44 -0.13 -2.22 1.27
C PHE A 44 -0.01 -3.60 0.61
N ASP A 45 0.05 -3.68 -0.72
CA ASP A 45 0.23 -4.96 -1.42
C ASP A 45 1.60 -5.60 -1.13
N VAL A 46 2.65 -4.79 -1.00
CA VAL A 46 3.98 -5.27 -0.58
C VAL A 46 3.94 -5.84 0.83
N ALA A 47 3.23 -5.20 1.76
CA ALA A 47 3.04 -5.74 3.10
C ALA A 47 2.22 -7.04 3.09
N CYS A 48 1.21 -7.16 2.21
CA CYS A 48 0.53 -8.43 2.02
C CYS A 48 1.51 -9.53 1.58
N ILE A 49 2.42 -9.25 0.64
CA ILE A 49 3.46 -10.21 0.25
C ILE A 49 4.34 -10.61 1.44
N ILE A 50 4.77 -9.65 2.27
CA ILE A 50 5.65 -9.90 3.43
C ILE A 50 4.97 -10.80 4.47
N GLU A 51 3.67 -10.64 4.67
CA GLU A 51 2.87 -11.40 5.64
C GLU A 51 2.29 -12.71 5.07
N ASP A 52 2.74 -13.14 3.88
CA ASP A 52 2.18 -14.28 3.13
C ASP A 52 0.66 -14.19 2.89
N GLU A 53 0.15 -12.97 2.79
CA GLU A 53 -1.25 -12.65 2.52
C GLU A 53 -1.51 -12.45 1.01
N PRO A 54 -2.69 -12.85 0.51
CA PRO A 54 -2.99 -12.72 -0.90
C PRO A 54 -3.15 -11.25 -1.29
N ILE A 55 -2.51 -10.86 -2.39
CA ILE A 55 -2.80 -9.59 -3.06
C ILE A 55 -4.22 -9.67 -3.63
N LYS A 56 -5.04 -8.67 -3.31
CA LYS A 56 -6.46 -8.63 -3.73
C LYS A 56 -6.63 -8.47 -5.24
N ASP A 57 -5.83 -7.61 -5.86
CA ASP A 57 -5.84 -7.34 -7.31
C ASP A 57 -4.41 -7.24 -7.84
N SER A 58 -3.88 -8.38 -8.30
CA SER A 58 -2.52 -8.47 -8.82
C SER A 58 -2.31 -7.69 -10.11
N LYS A 59 -3.38 -7.45 -10.90
CA LYS A 59 -3.30 -6.68 -12.15
C LYS A 59 -3.11 -5.20 -11.86
N ASP A 60 -3.89 -4.65 -10.93
CA ASP A 60 -3.78 -3.25 -10.53
C ASP A 60 -2.46 -2.99 -9.78
N PHE A 61 -2.03 -3.91 -8.91
CA PHE A 61 -0.69 -3.87 -8.30
C PHE A 61 0.43 -3.85 -9.35
N SER A 62 0.37 -4.76 -10.34
CA SER A 62 1.35 -4.83 -11.43
C SER A 62 1.40 -3.54 -12.24
N ARG A 63 0.24 -2.91 -12.50
CA ARG A 63 0.16 -1.60 -13.17
C ARG A 63 0.90 -0.52 -12.37
N ARG A 64 0.68 -0.44 -11.04
CA ARG A 64 1.38 0.54 -10.19
C ARG A 64 2.88 0.34 -10.17
N ILE A 65 3.35 -0.90 -10.03
CA ILE A 65 4.79 -1.23 -10.09
C ILE A 65 5.40 -0.82 -11.43
N GLN A 66 4.73 -1.11 -12.55
CA GLN A 66 5.20 -0.70 -13.87
C GLN A 66 5.26 0.83 -14.01
N THR A 67 4.30 1.57 -13.45
CA THR A 67 4.36 3.04 -13.43
C THR A 67 5.57 3.54 -12.64
N LEU A 68 5.87 2.96 -11.48
CA LEU A 68 7.04 3.32 -10.67
C LEU A 68 8.36 3.05 -11.40
N MET A 69 8.42 1.98 -12.19
CA MET A 69 9.62 1.58 -12.96
C MET A 69 9.84 2.40 -14.24
N LYS A 70 8.84 3.15 -14.71
CA LYS A 70 8.93 3.99 -15.92
C LYS A 70 9.55 5.36 -15.65
N ASN A 71 9.86 5.67 -14.40
CA ASN A 71 10.49 6.93 -13.98
C ASN A 71 12.01 6.90 -14.15
#